data_AF-A0A0U3I4A8-F1
#
_entry.id   AF-A0A0U3I4A8-F1
#
_cell.length_a   1.000
_cell.length_b   1.000
_cell.length_c   1.000
_cell.angle_alpha   90.00
_cell.angle_beta   90.00
_cell.angle_gamma   90.00
#
_symmetry.space_group_name_H-M   'P 1'
#
loop_
_entity.id
_entity.type
_entity.pdbx_description
1 polymer ?
#
loop_
_entity_poly.entity_id
_entity_poly.type
_entity_poly.pdbx_seq_one_letter_code
_entity_poly.pdbx_strand_id
1 'polypeptide(L)'
;MTALRFIASLAILIGCLWAAKLITATFALNLPAPLLGLLILFGLLQSGLLKSKYLLPACNPILKYMALFFIPAGVGLINYMAIFSQYAWLLASVLILVPALGLFLTGKLASQGRFHD
;
A
#
# COMPACT_ATOMS: atom_id res chain seq x y z
N MET A 1 -26.40 -12.98 5.50
CA MET A 1 -26.12 -11.53 5.34
C MET A 1 -24.65 -11.15 5.46
N THR A 2 -23.85 -11.79 6.33
CA THR A 2 -22.42 -11.45 6.53
C THR A 2 -21.55 -11.70 5.30
N ALA A 3 -21.77 -12.80 4.58
CA ALA A 3 -21.04 -13.11 3.34
C ALA A 3 -21.26 -12.07 2.24
N LEU A 4 -22.50 -11.60 2.06
CA LEU A 4 -22.80 -10.56 1.07
C LEU A 4 -22.10 -9.24 1.38
N ARG A 5 -22.05 -8.87 2.67
CA ARG A 5 -21.30 -7.68 3.12
C ARG A 5 -19.81 -7.85 2.87
N PHE A 6 -19.23 -9.03 3.13
CA PHE A 6 -17.84 -9.32 2.83
C PHE A 6 -17.51 -9.18 1.33
N ILE A 7 -18.33 -9.78 0.46
CA ILE A 7 -18.15 -9.70 -0.99
C ILE A 7 -18.26 -8.26 -1.47
N ALA A 8 -19.22 -7.49 -0.97
CA ALA A 8 -19.36 -6.07 -1.30
C ALA A 8 -18.14 -5.26 -0.85
N SER A 9 -17.66 -5.45 0.39
CA SER A 9 -16.44 -4.81 0.88
C SER A 9 -15.23 -5.13 0.00
N LEU A 10 -15.07 -6.40 -0.36
CA LEU A 10 -13.97 -6.87 -1.19
C LEU A 10 -14.07 -6.31 -2.61
N ALA A 11 -15.26 -6.25 -3.19
CA ALA A 11 -15.51 -5.67 -4.50
C ALA A 11 -15.15 -4.18 -4.55
N ILE A 12 -15.43 -3.42 -3.48
CA ILE A 12 -15.01 -2.02 -3.37
C ILE A 12 -13.48 -1.91 -3.39
N LEU A 13 -12.78 -2.72 -2.57
CA LEU A 13 -11.31 -2.70 -2.51
C LEU A 13 -10.69 -3.05 -3.87
N ILE A 14 -11.15 -4.14 -4.49
CA ILE A 14 -10.69 -4.58 -5.81
C ILE A 14 -11.04 -3.54 -6.87
N GLY A 15 -12.23 -2.95 -6.82
CA GLY A 15 -12.67 -1.91 -7.74
C GLY A 15 -11.77 -0.67 -7.70
N CYS A 16 -11.38 -0.21 -6.51
CA CYS A 16 -10.44 0.90 -6.36
C CYS A 16 -9.05 0.56 -6.93
N LEU A 17 -8.55 -0.65 -6.67
CA LEU A 17 -7.27 -1.11 -7.21
C LEU A 17 -7.32 -1.22 -8.74
N TRP A 18 -8.41 -1.71 -9.29
CA TRP A 18 -8.58 -1.90 -10.73
C TRP A 18 -8.70 -0.55 -11.44
N ALA A 19 -9.48 0.39 -10.88
CA ALA A 19 -9.53 1.77 -11.35
C ALA A 19 -8.13 2.40 -11.34
N ALA A 20 -7.37 2.22 -10.27
CA ALA A 20 -6.00 2.72 -10.19
C ALA A 20 -5.07 2.10 -11.23
N LYS A 21 -5.19 0.80 -11.48
CA LYS A 21 -4.43 0.10 -12.52
C LYS A 21 -4.78 0.62 -13.91
N LEU A 22 -6.05 0.91 -14.16
CA LEU A 22 -6.53 1.44 -15.43
C LEU A 22 -6.02 2.87 -15.64
N ILE A 23 -6.10 3.74 -14.62
CA ILE A 23 -5.59 5.12 -14.67
C ILE A 23 -4.07 5.14 -14.87
N THR A 24 -3.32 4.34 -14.11
CA THR A 24 -1.86 4.28 -14.24
C THR A 24 -1.44 3.76 -15.61
N ALA A 25 -2.18 2.81 -16.19
CA ALA A 25 -1.93 2.30 -17.53
C ALA A 25 -2.29 3.32 -18.63
N THR A 26 -3.40 4.04 -18.52
CA THR A 26 -3.83 5.00 -19.56
C THR A 26 -3.04 6.30 -19.55
N PHE A 27 -2.66 6.79 -18.37
CA PHE A 27 -1.86 8.02 -18.23
C PHE A 27 -0.35 7.75 -18.16
N ALA A 28 0.09 6.49 -18.30
CA ALA A 28 1.49 6.08 -18.20
C ALA A 28 2.19 6.63 -16.94
N LEU A 29 1.51 6.58 -15.79
CA LEU A 29 2.04 7.10 -14.54
C LEU A 29 3.09 6.14 -13.98
N ASN A 30 4.25 6.67 -13.58
CA ASN A 30 5.34 5.92 -12.93
C ASN A 30 5.03 5.53 -11.48
N LEU A 31 3.78 5.65 -11.03
CA LEU A 31 3.35 5.36 -9.67
C LEU A 31 2.82 3.92 -9.57
N PRO A 32 3.16 3.19 -8.51
CA PRO A 32 2.55 1.89 -8.25
C PRO A 32 1.02 2.02 -8.15
N ALA A 33 0.29 1.23 -8.94
CA ALA A 33 -1.17 1.21 -8.91
C ALA A 33 -1.78 1.04 -7.49
N PRO A 34 -1.22 0.22 -6.58
CA PRO A 34 -1.74 0.12 -5.21
C PRO A 34 -1.71 1.44 -4.44
N LEU A 35 -0.67 2.27 -4.65
CA LEU A 35 -0.57 3.58 -3.99
C LEU A 35 -1.69 4.52 -4.49
N LEU A 36 -1.93 4.55 -5.79
CA LEU A 36 -3.01 5.34 -6.37
C LEU A 36 -4.39 4.80 -5.95
N GLY A 37 -4.54 3.48 -5.82
CA GLY A 37 -5.75 2.85 -5.30
C GLY A 37 -6.06 3.25 -3.86
N LEU A 38 -5.04 3.40 -3.02
CA LEU A 38 -5.18 3.93 -1.66
C LEU A 38 -5.64 5.39 -1.67
N LEU A 39 -5.11 6.23 -2.57
CA LEU A 39 -5.53 7.63 -2.71
C LEU A 39 -6.99 7.75 -3.18
N ILE A 40 -7.40 6.92 -4.14
CA ILE A 40 -8.80 6.87 -4.61
C ILE A 40 -9.72 6.46 -3.45
N LEU A 41 -9.36 5.38 -2.74
CA LEU A 41 -10.13 4.91 -1.60
C LEU A 41 -10.22 5.99 -0.52
N PHE A 42 -9.10 6.65 -0.21
CA PHE A 42 -9.06 7.77 0.73
C PHE A 42 -10.01 8.91 0.32
N GLY A 43 -9.99 9.32 -0.95
CA GLY A 43 -10.92 10.33 -1.47
C GLY A 43 -12.40 9.91 -1.37
N LEU A 44 -12.71 8.64 -1.61
CA LEU A 44 -14.06 8.08 -1.44
C LEU A 44 -14.52 8.07 0.02
N LEU A 45 -13.61 7.84 0.97
CA LEU A 45 -13.91 7.96 2.40
C LEU A 45 -14.09 9.42 2.82
N GLN A 46 -13.19 10.31 2.37
CA GLN A 46 -13.21 11.73 2.73
C GLN A 46 -14.45 12.45 2.21
N SER A 47 -14.90 12.11 1.00
CA SER A 47 -16.13 12.66 0.40
C SER A 47 -17.43 12.20 1.09
N GLY A 48 -17.36 11.25 2.03
CA GLY A 48 -18.52 10.71 2.75
C GLY A 48 -19.41 9.79 1.90
N LEU A 49 -19.10 9.62 0.61
CA LEU A 49 -19.74 8.66 -0.30
C LEU A 49 -19.63 7.23 0.24
N LEU A 50 -18.51 6.92 0.90
CA LEU A 50 -18.22 5.59 1.40
C LEU A 50 -17.88 5.60 2.89
N LYS A 51 -18.76 5.02 3.72
CA LYS A 51 -18.51 4.88 5.16
C LYS A 51 -17.55 3.73 5.44
N SER A 52 -16.59 3.94 6.34
CA SER A 52 -15.60 2.92 6.76
C SER A 52 -16.24 1.59 7.19
N LYS A 53 -17.44 1.63 7.80
CA LYS A 53 -18.22 0.43 8.20
C LYS A 53 -18.50 -0.54 7.05
N TYR A 54 -18.53 -0.07 5.80
CA TYR A 54 -18.73 -0.92 4.63
C TYR A 54 -17.48 -1.67 4.19
N LEU A 55 -16.29 -1.28 4.65
CA LEU A 55 -15.00 -1.91 4.31
C LEU A 55 -14.55 -2.92 5.37
N LEU A 56 -14.89 -2.67 6.63
CA LEU A 56 -14.49 -3.50 7.78
C LEU A 56 -14.70 -5.02 7.60
N PRO A 57 -15.79 -5.51 6.98
CA PRO A 57 -15.99 -6.96 6.79
C PRO A 57 -14.85 -7.65 6.03
N ALA A 58 -14.33 -7.04 4.96
CA ALA A 58 -13.20 -7.60 4.21
C ALA A 58 -11.85 -7.18 4.80
N CYS A 59 -11.70 -5.93 5.25
CA CYS A 59 -10.43 -5.44 5.77
C CYS A 59 -9.99 -6.18 7.05
N ASN A 60 -10.91 -6.48 7.98
CA ASN A 60 -10.56 -7.11 9.26
C ASN A 60 -9.84 -8.45 9.10
N PRO A 61 -10.37 -9.45 8.37
CA PRO A 61 -9.64 -10.71 8.18
C PRO A 61 -8.36 -10.52 7.38
N ILE A 62 -8.36 -9.65 6.35
CA ILE A 62 -7.17 -9.42 5.53
C ILE A 62 -6.02 -8.85 6.38
N LEU A 63 -6.31 -7.85 7.21
CA LEU A 63 -5.32 -7.24 8.10
C LEU A 63 -4.91 -8.18 9.23
N LYS A 64 -5.86 -8.92 9.82
CA LYS A 64 -5.59 -9.89 10.88
C LYS A 64 -4.62 -10.99 10.43
N TYR A 65 -4.74 -11.43 9.18
CA TYR A 65 -3.92 -12.50 8.61
C TYR A 65 -2.90 -11.99 7.59
N MET A 66 -2.55 -10.70 7.62
CA MET A 66 -1.66 -10.06 6.63
C MET A 66 -0.31 -10.79 6.50
N ALA A 67 0.24 -11.28 7.62
CA ALA A 67 1.48 -12.06 7.65
C ALA A 67 1.42 -13.29 6.72
N LEU A 68 0.27 -13.99 6.63
CA LEU A 68 0.11 -15.15 5.75
C LEU A 68 0.21 -14.75 4.28
N PHE A 69 -0.30 -13.58 3.89
CA PHE A 69 -0.21 -13.09 2.51
C PHE A 69 1.19 -12.66 2.09
N PHE A 70 2.10 -12.41 3.05
CA PHE A 70 3.52 -12.18 2.74
C PHE A 70 4.30 -13.47 2.51
N ILE A 71 3.81 -14.63 2.98
CA ILE A 71 4.52 -15.90 2.80
C ILE A 71 4.75 -16.21 1.31
N PRO A 72 3.74 -16.16 0.41
CA PRO A 72 3.94 -16.37 -1.03
C PRO A 72 4.96 -15.42 -1.66
N ALA A 73 4.92 -14.14 -1.27
CA ALA A 73 5.89 -13.15 -1.74
C ALA A 73 7.31 -13.48 -1.24
N GLY A 74 7.43 -13.92 0.02
CA GLY A 74 8.68 -14.32 0.65
C GLY A 74 9.30 -15.56 0.03
N VAL A 75 8.53 -16.63 -0.19
CA VAL A 75 9.06 -17.85 -0.83
C VAL A 75 9.50 -17.60 -2.26
N GLY A 76 8.88 -16.65 -2.97
CA GLY A 76 9.32 -16.22 -4.29
C GLY A 76 10.75 -15.65 -4.29
N LEU A 77 11.15 -14.97 -3.21
CA LEU A 77 12.49 -14.39 -3.06
C LEU A 77 13.58 -15.44 -2.91
N ILE A 78 13.26 -16.64 -2.42
CA ILE A 78 14.23 -17.74 -2.23
C ILE A 78 14.92 -18.10 -3.56
N ASN A 79 14.18 -17.99 -4.68
CA ASN A 79 14.71 -18.24 -6.03
C ASN A 79 15.84 -17.27 -6.43
N TYR A 80 15.97 -16.14 -5.73
CA TYR A 80 16.95 -15.09 -6.03
C TYR A 80 18.04 -14.97 -4.95
N MET A 81 18.17 -15.96 -4.05
CA MET A 81 19.16 -15.92 -2.95
C MET A 81 20.61 -15.76 -3.40
N ALA A 82 20.98 -16.29 -4.57
CA ALA A 82 22.33 -16.11 -5.12
C ALA A 82 22.65 -14.65 -5.47
N ILE A 83 21.65 -13.89 -5.94
CA ILE A 83 21.81 -12.46 -6.24
C ILE A 83 21.85 -11.66 -4.93
N PHE A 84 21.04 -12.06 -3.94
CA PHE A 84 21.07 -11.43 -2.63
C PHE A 84 22.41 -11.56 -1.92
N SER A 85 23.08 -12.72 -1.99
CA SER A 85 24.40 -12.90 -1.38
C SER A 85 25.47 -12.08 -2.09
N GLN A 86 25.42 -11.97 -3.42
CA GLN A 86 26.36 -11.18 -4.21
C GLN A 86 26.27 -9.66 -3.90
N TYR A 87 25.05 -9.15 -3.69
CA TYR A 87 24.80 -7.72 -3.45
C TYR A 87 24.33 -7.40 -2.03
N ALA A 88 24.60 -8.28 -1.07
CA ALA A 88 24.07 -8.18 0.29
C ALA A 88 24.36 -6.82 0.95
N TRP A 89 25.59 -6.34 0.81
CA TRP A 89 26.01 -5.05 1.37
C TRP A 89 25.30 -3.86 0.72
N LEU A 90 25.21 -3.86 -0.62
CA LEU A 90 24.48 -2.84 -1.37
C LEU A 90 23.01 -2.82 -0.97
N LEU A 91 22.36 -3.99 -0.92
CA LEU A 91 20.95 -4.11 -0.56
C LEU A 91 20.68 -3.62 0.86
N ALA A 92 21.52 -4.01 1.83
CA ALA A 92 21.41 -3.55 3.21
C ALA A 92 21.54 -2.03 3.30
N SER A 93 22.52 -1.44 2.60
CA SER A 93 22.70 0.01 2.57
C SER A 93 21.48 0.73 2.00
N VAL A 94 20.91 0.25 0.90
CA VAL A 94 19.73 0.86 0.27
C VAL A 94 18.50 0.74 1.18
N LEU A 95 18.28 -0.42 1.78
CA LEU A 95 17.16 -0.70 2.69
C LEU A 95 17.18 0.17 3.95
N ILE A 96 18.36 0.55 4.43
CA ILE A 96 18.49 1.39 5.63
C ILE A 96 18.53 2.88 5.25
N LEU A 97 19.42 3.26 4.33
CA LEU A 97 19.71 4.66 4.04
C LEU A 97 18.54 5.34 3.33
N VAL A 98 17.88 4.69 2.36
CA VAL A 98 16.80 5.33 1.59
C VAL A 98 15.60 5.67 2.49
N PRO A 99 15.05 4.74 3.30
CA PRO A 99 13.96 5.07 4.22
C PRO A 99 14.41 6.03 5.32
N ALA A 100 15.62 5.88 5.88
CA ALA A 100 16.11 6.77 6.92
C ALA A 100 16.22 8.22 6.43
N LEU A 101 16.80 8.43 5.25
CA LEU A 101 16.88 9.74 4.61
C LEU A 101 15.49 10.27 4.24
N GLY A 102 14.62 9.43 3.69
CA GLY A 102 13.24 9.82 3.37
C GLY A 102 12.46 10.30 4.59
N LEU A 103 12.54 9.56 5.70
CA LEU A 103 11.93 9.93 6.97
C LEU A 103 12.56 11.19 7.58
N PHE A 104 13.88 11.32 7.52
CA PHE A 104 14.59 12.49 8.02
C PHE A 104 14.20 13.77 7.27
N LEU A 105 14.18 13.72 5.94
CA LEU A 105 13.79 14.85 5.08
C LEU A 105 12.31 15.21 5.27
N THR A 106 11.42 14.20 5.27
CA THR A 106 9.99 14.41 5.49
C THR A 106 9.73 14.97 6.88
N GLY A 107 10.43 14.48 7.91
CA GLY A 107 10.35 14.98 9.27
C GLY A 107 10.83 16.43 9.40
N LYS A 108 11.91 16.81 8.70
CA LYS A 108 12.39 18.20 8.66
C LYS A 108 11.43 19.14 7.92
N LEU A 109 10.82 18.68 6.83
CA LEU A 109 9.77 19.45 6.14
C LEU A 109 8.53 19.62 7.03
N ALA A 110 8.09 18.55 7.68
CA ALA A 110 6.93 18.57 8.57
C ALA A 110 7.17 19.47 9.80
N SER A 111 8.41 19.54 10.32
CA SER A 111 8.73 20.45 11.42
C SER A 111 8.77 21.92 10.99
N GLN A 112 9.07 22.22 9.73
CA GLN A 112 9.01 23.60 9.20
C GLN A 112 7.57 24.11 9.04
N GLY A 113 6.60 23.23 8.80
CA GLY A 113 5.17 23.60 8.73
C GLY A 113 4.51 23.86 10.09
N ARG A 114 5.24 23.75 11.20
CA ARG A 114 4.71 23.80 12.58
C ARG A 114 4.68 25.20 13.20
N PHE A 115 4.43 26.23 12.39
CA PHE A 115 4.38 27.64 12.81
C PHE A 115 3.20 28.46 12.26
N HIS A 116 2.12 27.83 11.75
CA HIS A 116 0.87 28.54 11.42
C HIS A 116 -0.34 27.85 12.07
N ASP A 117 -0.32 27.75 13.40
CA ASP A 117 -1.57 27.79 14.18
C ASP A 117 -1.94 29.27 14.38
#